data_AF-A0AA49Q9M4-F1
#
_entry.id   AF-A0AA49Q9M4-F1
#
_cell.length_a   1.000
_cell.length_b   1.000
_cell.length_c   1.000
_cell.angle_alpha   90.00
_cell.angle_beta   90.00
_cell.angle_gamma   90.00
#
_symmetry.space_group_name_H-M   'P 1'
#
loop_
_entity.id
_entity.type
_entity.pdbx_description
1 polymer ?
#
loop_
_entity_poly.entity_id
_entity_poly.type
_entity_poly.pdbx_seq_one_letter_code
_entity_poly.pdbx_strand_id
1 'polypeptide(L)'
;MDKIGVVLWFIFIVNPFKGVHSNREVDALIALKKAITSDPGGALSSWDPTLVNPCTWFHITCNNYNAVIRIDLGDCHLRGRLVPDLGNLKSLQYLRINNNLFEGCIPIDAFTCLINRNPNVVIDITGNPKLCTPFGGPPNCWKTCKQTPSPC
;
A
#
# COMPACT_ATOMS: atom_id res chain seq x y z
N MET A 1 47.28 -25.19 -38.08
CA MET A 1 46.90 -26.11 -37.01
C MET A 1 47.62 -25.64 -35.75
N ASP A 2 47.06 -25.19 -34.63
CA ASP A 2 45.70 -24.79 -34.17
C ASP A 2 45.92 -23.93 -32.89
N LYS A 3 45.08 -22.98 -32.45
CA LYS A 3 43.80 -22.39 -32.92
C LYS A 3 43.70 -20.95 -32.39
N ILE A 4 42.77 -20.14 -32.94
CA ILE A 4 42.35 -18.83 -32.37
C ILE A 4 41.49 -19.08 -31.12
N GLY A 5 41.54 -18.22 -30.07
CA GLY A 5 40.79 -18.52 -28.83
C GLY A 5 40.67 -17.44 -27.75
N VAL A 6 40.19 -16.24 -28.10
CA VAL A 6 39.48 -15.28 -27.20
C VAL A 6 40.12 -14.99 -25.83
N VAL A 7 40.78 -13.83 -25.72
CA VAL A 7 41.02 -13.18 -24.42
C VAL A 7 39.67 -12.85 -23.80
N LEU A 8 39.33 -13.46 -22.66
CA LEU A 8 38.14 -13.15 -21.88
C LEU A 8 38.27 -11.76 -21.22
N TRP A 9 38.07 -10.72 -22.01
CA TRP A 9 37.56 -9.46 -21.47
C TRP A 9 36.14 -9.73 -20.96
N PHE A 10 36.03 -10.08 -19.68
CA PHE A 10 34.84 -9.76 -18.91
C PHE A 10 34.74 -8.24 -18.87
N ILE A 11 34.15 -7.67 -19.92
CA ILE A 11 33.46 -6.40 -19.80
C ILE A 11 32.41 -6.67 -18.73
N PHE A 12 32.72 -6.27 -17.49
CA PHE A 12 31.68 -5.94 -16.54
C PHE A 12 30.86 -4.86 -17.24
N ILE A 13 29.75 -5.29 -17.84
CA ILE A 13 28.63 -4.42 -18.06
C ILE A 13 28.24 -4.01 -16.64
N VAL A 14 28.85 -2.90 -16.18
CA VAL A 14 28.22 -1.99 -15.25
C VAL A 14 26.96 -1.54 -15.97
N ASN A 15 25.96 -2.42 -15.91
CA ASN A 15 24.60 -2.06 -16.15
C ASN A 15 24.41 -0.97 -15.11
N PRO A 16 24.27 0.31 -15.51
CA PRO A 16 23.80 1.26 -14.53
C PRO A 16 22.46 0.67 -14.14
N PHE A 17 22.36 0.17 -12.90
CA PHE A 17 21.08 0.07 -12.24
C PHE A 17 20.56 1.50 -12.27
N LYS A 18 19.86 1.85 -13.35
CA LYS A 18 19.10 3.08 -13.47
C LYS A 18 18.24 3.04 -12.24
N GLY A 19 18.59 3.87 -11.26
CA GLY A 19 18.01 3.79 -9.93
C GLY A 19 16.51 3.77 -10.12
N VAL A 20 15.87 2.64 -9.82
CA VAL A 20 14.42 2.57 -9.86
C VAL A 20 14.00 3.60 -8.84
N HIS A 21 13.41 4.70 -9.32
CA HIS A 21 12.84 5.70 -8.44
C HIS A 21 11.71 5.00 -7.71
N SER A 22 12.00 4.49 -6.51
CA SER A 22 11.03 3.85 -5.61
C SER A 22 9.93 4.87 -5.37
N ASN A 23 8.81 4.64 -6.06
CA ASN A 23 7.61 5.40 -5.84
C ASN A 23 6.99 4.83 -4.56
N ARG A 24 7.23 5.50 -3.43
CA ARG A 24 6.75 5.04 -2.11
C ARG A 24 5.22 4.89 -2.05
N GLU A 25 4.47 5.55 -2.93
CA GLU A 25 3.03 5.36 -3.04
C GLU A 25 2.70 4.03 -3.75
N VAL A 26 3.42 3.69 -4.82
CA VAL A 26 3.36 2.35 -5.46
C VAL A 26 3.77 1.26 -4.47
N ASP A 27 4.89 1.44 -3.74
CA ASP A 27 5.36 0.46 -2.75
C ASP A 27 4.30 0.24 -1.65
N ALA A 28 3.64 1.30 -1.17
CA ALA A 28 2.56 1.22 -0.19
C ALA A 28 1.29 0.52 -0.71
N LEU A 29 0.85 0.86 -1.92
CA LEU A 29 -0.32 0.24 -2.53
C LEU A 29 -0.06 -1.25 -2.84
N ILE A 30 1.14 -1.60 -3.28
CA ILE A 30 1.53 -2.99 -3.54
C ILE A 30 1.72 -3.77 -2.24
N ALA A 31 2.18 -3.15 -1.15
CA ALA A 31 2.17 -3.74 0.19
C ALA A 31 0.74 -4.04 0.66
N LEU A 32 -0.20 -3.11 0.47
CA LEU A 32 -1.63 -3.34 0.77
C LEU A 32 -2.19 -4.50 -0.07
N LYS A 33 -1.96 -4.52 -1.39
CA LYS A 33 -2.40 -5.60 -2.28
C LYS A 33 -1.86 -6.96 -1.86
N LYS A 34 -0.60 -7.05 -1.42
CA LYS A 34 0.00 -8.30 -0.88
C LYS A 34 -0.61 -8.73 0.46
N ALA A 35 -1.13 -7.81 1.26
CA ALA A 35 -1.81 -8.09 2.52
C ALA A 35 -3.30 -8.45 2.35
N ILE A 36 -3.83 -8.37 1.13
CA ILE A 36 -5.19 -8.77 0.76
C ILE A 36 -5.16 -10.21 0.27
N THR A 37 -5.89 -11.06 0.98
CA THR A 37 -5.91 -12.53 0.83
C THR A 37 -7.12 -13.01 0.02
N SER A 38 -8.10 -12.16 -0.23
CA SER A 38 -9.23 -12.44 -1.13
C SER A 38 -9.70 -11.15 -1.79
N ASP A 39 -9.77 -11.17 -3.12
CA ASP A 39 -10.36 -10.13 -3.97
C ASP A 39 -11.28 -10.81 -5.01
N PRO A 40 -12.52 -11.19 -4.63
CA PRO A 40 -13.40 -11.96 -5.50
C PRO A 40 -13.96 -11.15 -6.67
N GLY A 41 -14.00 -9.82 -6.55
CA GLY A 41 -14.46 -8.90 -7.60
C GLY A 41 -13.34 -8.45 -8.55
N GLY A 42 -12.08 -8.72 -8.23
CA GLY A 42 -10.93 -8.24 -9.00
C GLY A 42 -10.74 -6.72 -8.91
N ALA A 43 -11.13 -6.09 -7.80
CA ALA A 43 -11.01 -4.65 -7.59
C ALA A 43 -9.56 -4.16 -7.71
N LEU A 44 -8.59 -5.01 -7.35
CA LEU A 44 -7.16 -4.72 -7.41
C LEU A 44 -6.49 -5.24 -8.69
N SER A 45 -7.27 -5.70 -9.68
CA SER A 45 -6.76 -6.34 -10.90
C SER A 45 -5.77 -5.47 -11.67
N SER A 46 -6.04 -4.17 -11.82
CA SER A 46 -5.18 -3.23 -12.54
C SER A 46 -3.93 -2.77 -11.77
N TRP A 47 -3.77 -3.15 -10.49
CA TRP A 47 -2.68 -2.66 -9.64
C TRP A 47 -1.38 -3.39 -10.00
N ASP A 48 -0.61 -2.84 -10.93
CA ASP A 48 0.58 -3.45 -11.51
C ASP A 48 1.85 -2.73 -11.03
N PRO A 49 2.76 -3.40 -10.27
CA PRO A 49 3.98 -2.79 -9.75
C PRO A 49 4.99 -2.38 -10.82
N THR A 50 4.82 -2.81 -12.08
CA THR A 50 5.67 -2.39 -13.20
C THR A 50 5.27 -1.03 -13.77
N LEU A 51 4.05 -0.55 -13.47
CA LEU A 51 3.57 0.77 -13.85
C LEU A 51 4.01 1.81 -12.79
N VAL A 52 4.88 2.74 -13.20
CA VAL A 52 5.44 3.80 -12.33
C VAL A 52 4.36 4.74 -11.76
N ASN A 53 3.24 4.89 -12.46
CA ASN A 53 2.17 5.82 -12.12
C ASN A 53 0.89 5.07 -11.65
N PRO A 54 0.58 5.07 -10.34
CA PRO A 54 -0.60 4.40 -9.79
C PRO A 54 -1.92 5.10 -10.12
N CYS A 55 -1.88 6.31 -10.67
CA CYS A 55 -3.07 7.08 -11.05
C CYS A 55 -3.87 6.47 -12.21
N THR A 56 -3.34 5.43 -12.87
CA THR A 56 -4.04 4.64 -13.89
C THR A 56 -4.78 3.43 -13.31
N TRP A 57 -4.61 3.14 -12.01
CA TRP A 57 -5.18 1.97 -11.39
C TRP A 57 -6.63 2.23 -10.94
N PHE A 58 -7.47 1.20 -11.04
CA PHE A 58 -8.83 1.22 -10.48
C PHE A 58 -8.80 1.56 -8.99
N HIS A 59 -9.84 2.28 -8.54
CA HIS A 59 -10.02 2.72 -7.16
C HIS A 59 -8.97 3.71 -6.63
N ILE A 60 -8.05 4.18 -7.47
CA ILE A 60 -7.09 5.26 -7.16
C ILE A 60 -7.55 6.56 -7.81
N THR A 61 -7.38 7.69 -7.11
CA THR A 61 -7.44 9.03 -7.73
C THR A 61 -6.24 9.85 -7.28
N CYS A 62 -5.68 10.61 -8.20
CA CYS A 62 -4.54 11.49 -7.96
C CYS A 62 -4.86 12.96 -8.21
N ASN A 63 -4.00 13.83 -7.71
CA ASN A 63 -3.98 15.24 -8.07
C ASN A 63 -3.17 15.48 -9.38
N ASN A 64 -3.13 16.74 -9.81
CA ASN A 64 -2.39 17.20 -11.00
C ASN A 64 -0.86 16.96 -10.94
N TYR A 65 -0.31 16.56 -9.78
CA TYR A 65 1.10 16.22 -9.60
C TYR A 65 1.36 14.70 -9.62
N ASN A 66 0.36 13.88 -9.99
CA ASN A 66 0.38 12.41 -9.93
C ASN A 66 0.59 11.82 -8.52
N ALA A 67 0.30 12.57 -7.46
CA ALA A 67 0.30 12.04 -6.10
C ALA A 67 -1.09 11.52 -5.72
N VAL A 68 -1.16 10.37 -5.05
CA VAL A 68 -2.39 9.69 -4.65
C VAL A 68 -3.13 10.51 -3.59
N ILE A 69 -4.37 10.91 -3.90
CA ILE A 69 -5.27 11.67 -3.00
C ILE A 69 -6.48 10.85 -2.53
N ARG A 70 -6.90 9.83 -3.27
CA ARG A 70 -8.04 8.96 -2.92
C ARG A 70 -7.70 7.49 -3.16
N ILE A 71 -8.08 6.66 -2.21
CA ILE A 71 -8.25 5.21 -2.36
C ILE A 71 -9.71 4.89 -1.99
N ASP A 72 -10.44 4.25 -2.89
CA ASP A 72 -11.88 3.96 -2.70
C ASP A 72 -12.24 2.51 -3.02
N LEU A 73 -12.00 1.66 -2.02
CA LEU A 73 -12.24 0.21 -2.06
C LEU A 73 -13.48 -0.19 -1.25
N GLY A 74 -14.44 0.74 -1.07
CA GLY A 74 -15.68 0.47 -0.36
C GLY A 74 -16.48 -0.67 -1.00
N ASP A 75 -17.08 -1.53 -0.19
CA ASP A 75 -18.05 -2.54 -0.63
C ASP A 75 -17.48 -3.59 -1.63
N CYS A 76 -16.15 -3.68 -1.75
CA CYS A 76 -15.42 -4.53 -2.71
C CYS A 76 -15.25 -6.01 -2.27
N HIS A 77 -15.82 -6.41 -1.13
CA HIS A 77 -15.72 -7.77 -0.56
C HIS A 77 -14.27 -8.26 -0.30
N LEU A 78 -13.34 -7.33 -0.11
CA LEU A 78 -11.91 -7.61 0.11
C LEU A 78 -11.69 -8.22 1.49
N ARG A 79 -10.88 -9.28 1.56
CA ARG A 79 -10.37 -9.85 2.83
C ARG A 79 -8.88 -9.60 2.93
N GLY A 80 -8.40 -9.16 4.09
CA GLY A 80 -6.98 -8.90 4.27
C GLY A 80 -6.66 -8.14 5.55
N ARG A 81 -5.47 -7.57 5.59
CA ARG A 81 -5.00 -6.69 6.68
C ARG A 81 -4.55 -5.35 6.13
N LEU A 82 -4.60 -4.33 6.98
CA LEU A 82 -3.99 -3.03 6.70
C LEU A 82 -2.49 -3.07 7.01
N VAL A 83 -1.72 -2.27 6.28
CA VAL A 83 -0.25 -2.26 6.35
C VAL A 83 0.30 -0.91 6.84
N PRO A 84 1.42 -0.88 7.60
CA PRO A 84 2.07 0.36 8.01
C PRO A 84 2.46 1.26 6.84
N ASP A 85 2.75 0.68 5.68
CA ASP A 85 3.18 1.39 4.47
C ASP A 85 2.15 2.41 3.96
N LEU A 86 0.87 2.30 4.34
CA LEU A 86 -0.15 3.32 4.09
C LEU A 86 0.27 4.72 4.59
N GLY A 87 1.14 4.79 5.60
CA GLY A 87 1.75 6.02 6.08
C GLY A 87 2.67 6.72 5.07
N ASN A 88 3.02 6.11 3.94
CA ASN A 88 3.77 6.74 2.85
C ASN A 88 2.92 7.57 1.88
N LEU A 89 1.58 7.47 1.94
CA LEU A 89 0.65 8.19 1.06
C LEU A 89 0.50 9.65 1.52
N LYS A 90 1.53 10.47 1.29
CA LYS A 90 1.65 11.81 1.92
C LYS A 90 0.61 12.82 1.46
N SER A 91 0.03 12.64 0.27
CA SER A 91 -1.01 13.52 -0.28
C SER A 91 -2.44 13.03 -0.06
N LEU A 92 -2.64 11.95 0.71
CA LEU A 92 -3.95 11.31 0.87
C LEU A 92 -4.96 12.25 1.56
N GLN A 93 -6.14 12.33 0.96
CA GLN A 93 -7.29 13.09 1.44
C GLN A 93 -8.44 12.17 1.83
N TYR A 94 -8.52 10.99 1.22
CA TYR A 94 -9.64 10.07 1.39
C TYR A 94 -9.19 8.61 1.28
N LEU A 95 -9.33 7.85 2.36
CA LEU A 95 -9.15 6.40 2.41
C LEU A 95 -10.48 5.75 2.78
N ARG A 96 -11.10 5.05 1.84
CA ARG A 96 -12.36 4.32 2.06
C ARG A 96 -12.16 2.83 1.77
N ILE A 97 -12.43 2.03 2.79
CA ILE A 97 -12.38 0.57 2.77
C ILE A 97 -13.60 -0.02 3.49
N ASN A 98 -14.67 0.76 3.64
CA ASN A 98 -15.87 0.38 4.39
C ASN A 98 -16.51 -0.90 3.84
N ASN A 99 -17.29 -1.60 4.66
CA ASN A 99 -18.09 -2.76 4.25
C ASN A 99 -17.26 -3.86 3.54
N ASN A 100 -16.12 -4.20 4.13
CA ASN A 100 -15.23 -5.25 3.66
C ASN A 100 -14.97 -6.29 4.77
N LEU A 101 -14.07 -7.22 4.51
CA LEU A 101 -13.66 -8.30 5.42
C LEU A 101 -12.23 -8.07 5.94
N PHE A 102 -11.78 -6.83 6.10
CA PHE A 102 -10.49 -6.53 6.72
C PHE A 102 -10.48 -6.97 8.19
N GLU A 103 -9.35 -7.51 8.64
CA GLU A 103 -9.20 -8.10 9.96
C GLU A 103 -7.85 -7.76 10.63
N GLY A 104 -7.81 -7.88 11.96
CA GLY A 104 -6.61 -7.57 12.76
C GLY A 104 -6.48 -6.10 13.14
N CYS A 105 -5.33 -5.71 13.66
CA CYS A 105 -5.08 -4.37 14.19
C CYS A 105 -4.88 -3.33 13.08
N ILE A 106 -5.45 -2.13 13.26
CA ILE A 106 -5.07 -0.99 12.41
C ILE A 106 -3.60 -0.58 12.67
N PRO A 107 -2.86 -0.17 11.63
CA PRO A 107 -1.52 0.40 11.78
C PRO A 107 -1.63 1.84 12.29
N ILE A 108 -1.61 2.04 13.62
CA ILE A 108 -1.84 3.37 14.21
C ILE A 108 -0.80 4.38 13.78
N ASP A 109 0.48 4.03 13.67
CA ASP A 109 1.50 4.99 13.23
C ASP A 109 1.19 5.51 11.83
N ALA A 110 0.80 4.63 10.89
CA ALA A 110 0.40 5.00 9.55
C ALA A 110 -0.78 5.99 9.57
N PHE A 111 -1.83 5.67 10.32
CA PHE A 111 -3.03 6.51 10.43
C PHE A 111 -2.70 7.85 11.12
N THR A 112 -1.83 7.85 12.12
CA THR A 112 -1.31 9.04 12.81
C THR A 112 -0.50 9.91 11.86
N CYS A 113 0.38 9.33 11.04
CA CYS A 113 1.14 10.06 10.02
C CYS A 113 0.23 10.67 8.93
N LEU A 114 -0.88 10.01 8.57
CA LEU A 114 -1.87 10.56 7.63
C LEU A 114 -2.62 11.75 8.26
N ILE A 115 -3.17 11.58 9.46
CA ILE A 115 -3.92 12.61 10.19
C ILE A 115 -3.03 13.83 10.51
N ASN A 116 -1.79 13.62 10.95
CA ASN A 116 -0.86 14.71 11.26
C ASN A 116 -0.44 15.52 10.03
N ARG A 117 -0.38 14.91 8.84
CA ARG A 117 -0.03 15.61 7.59
C ARG A 117 -1.25 16.30 6.96
N ASN A 118 -2.45 15.74 7.16
CA ASN A 118 -3.70 16.31 6.68
C ASN A 118 -4.81 16.12 7.74
N PRO A 119 -5.07 17.12 8.61
CA PRO A 119 -6.12 17.04 9.63
C PRO A 119 -7.54 16.85 9.07
N ASN A 120 -7.75 17.11 7.78
CA ASN A 120 -9.02 16.90 7.08
C ASN A 120 -9.08 15.55 6.33
N VAL A 121 -8.11 14.65 6.53
CA VAL A 121 -8.13 13.32 5.90
C VAL A 121 -9.34 12.53 6.37
N VAL A 122 -10.15 12.04 5.42
CA VAL A 122 -11.27 11.16 5.71
C VAL A 122 -10.79 9.72 5.65
N ILE A 123 -10.93 8.99 6.75
CA ILE A 123 -10.56 7.58 6.85
C ILE A 123 -11.82 6.79 7.25
N ASP A 124 -12.44 6.12 6.28
CA ASP A 124 -13.62 5.28 6.49
C ASP A 124 -13.25 3.80 6.45
N ILE A 125 -13.20 3.20 7.64
CA ILE A 125 -12.94 1.78 7.89
C ILE A 125 -14.18 1.05 8.42
N THR A 126 -15.35 1.67 8.38
CA THR A 126 -16.59 1.14 8.99
C THR A 126 -17.05 -0.16 8.32
N GLY A 127 -17.94 -0.92 8.97
CA GLY A 127 -18.46 -2.17 8.38
C GLY A 127 -17.42 -3.29 8.17
N ASN A 128 -16.24 -3.22 8.80
CA ASN A 128 -15.23 -4.29 8.83
C ASN A 128 -15.28 -5.04 10.18
N PRO A 129 -16.09 -6.11 10.32
CA PRO A 129 -16.46 -6.66 11.64
C PRO A 129 -15.32 -7.34 12.41
N LYS A 130 -14.19 -7.62 11.74
CA LYS A 130 -13.00 -8.25 12.35
C LYS A 130 -11.82 -7.29 12.54
N LEU A 131 -11.98 -6.02 12.15
CA LEU A 131 -10.94 -5.01 12.29
C LEU A 131 -10.89 -4.49 13.73
N CYS A 132 -9.68 -4.27 14.24
CA CYS A 132 -9.42 -3.87 15.62
C CYS A 132 -8.87 -2.44 15.66
N THR A 133 -9.65 -1.56 16.27
CA THR A 133 -9.36 -0.13 16.42
C THR A 133 -9.34 0.24 17.92
N PRO A 134 -8.78 1.38 18.32
CA PRO A 134 -8.89 1.88 19.70
C PRO A 134 -10.32 2.09 20.21
N PHE A 135 -11.29 2.25 19.29
CA PHE A 135 -12.67 2.66 19.61
C PHE A 135 -13.72 1.57 19.32
N GLY A 136 -13.31 0.41 18.80
CA GLY A 136 -14.23 -0.65 18.39
C GLY A 136 -13.57 -1.80 17.61
N GLY A 137 -14.33 -2.89 17.46
CA GLY A 137 -13.89 -4.16 16.86
C GLY A 137 -14.37 -5.36 17.70
N PRO A 138 -13.90 -6.58 17.42
CA PRO A 138 -14.19 -7.76 18.22
C PRO A 138 -13.82 -7.60 19.72
N PRO A 139 -14.56 -8.22 20.66
CA PRO A 139 -14.30 -8.09 22.10
C PRO A 139 -12.85 -8.39 22.46
N ASN A 140 -12.25 -7.54 23.30
CA ASN A 140 -10.86 -7.60 23.77
C ASN A 140 -9.76 -7.54 22.70
N CYS A 141 -10.04 -7.46 21.39
CA CYS A 141 -9.01 -7.70 20.38
C CYS A 141 -7.87 -6.66 20.40
N TRP A 142 -8.18 -5.41 20.80
CA TRP A 142 -7.18 -4.36 21.05
C TRP A 142 -6.05 -4.79 22.01
N LYS A 143 -6.33 -5.64 23.02
CA LYS A 143 -5.32 -6.13 23.98
C LYS A 143 -4.19 -6.94 23.33
N THR A 144 -4.42 -7.45 22.11
CA THR A 144 -3.41 -8.20 21.33
C THR A 144 -2.64 -7.34 20.32
N CYS A 145 -3.02 -6.07 20.16
CA CYS A 145 -2.35 -5.14 19.25
C CYS A 145 -1.04 -4.63 19.86
N LYS A 146 0.04 -5.41 19.73
CA LYS A 146 1.40 -4.93 19.97
C LYS A 146 1.76 -3.93 18.87
N GLN A 147 1.99 -2.68 19.25
CA GLN A 147 2.41 -1.61 18.34
C GLN A 147 3.78 -1.10 18.74
N THR A 148 4.67 -1.02 17.75
CA THR A 148 6.02 -0.46 17.88
C THR A 148 6.03 0.88 17.16
N PRO A 149 6.18 2.03 17.86
CA PRO A 149 6.15 3.34 17.22
C PRO A 149 7.15 3.46 16.08
N SER A 150 6.64 3.70 14.88
CA SER A 150 7.43 3.98 13.67
C SER A 150 7.39 5.48 13.37
N PRO A 151 8.53 6.16 13.15
CA PRO A 151 8.56 7.58 12.83
C PRO A 151 7.96 7.89 11.45
N CYS A 152 7.27 9.04 11.35
CA CYS A 152 6.69 9.62 10.12
C CYS A 152 7.71 10.38 9.25
#